data_AF-A0A2N1J0C0-F1
#
_entry.id   AF-A0A2N1J0C0-F1
#
_cell.length_a   1.000
_cell.length_b   1.000
_cell.length_c   1.000
_cell.angle_alpha   90.00
_cell.angle_beta   90.00
_cell.angle_gamma   90.00
#
_symmetry.space_group_name_H-M   'P 1'
#
loop_
_entity.id
_entity.type
_entity.pdbx_description
1 polymer ?
#
loop_
_entity_poly.entity_id
_entity_poly.type
_entity_poly.pdbx_seq_one_letter_code
_entity_poly.pdbx_strand_id
1 'polypeptide(L)'
;MKKQSLVAQYYKSFIQLLDSFFNDDTTYYAASLSFFTIFSILPIIALLIAIISTMEVFQSYLDIFISNIFDILNPTHSQVFVTAFKDFISNSTKLGYIGIVYMFFVFIMFFKDYEYIINKIHKAKRRPIYKLFLFY
;
A
#
# COMPACT_ATOMS: atom_id res chain seq x y z
N MET A 1 38.81 2.48 -40.20
CA MET A 1 38.23 2.42 -38.84
C MET A 1 37.38 3.67 -38.61
N LYS A 2 36.05 3.58 -38.71
CA LYS A 2 35.14 4.73 -38.50
C LYS A 2 35.09 5.05 -37.01
N LYS A 3 35.75 6.14 -36.60
CA LYS A 3 35.64 6.71 -35.26
C LYS A 3 34.22 7.28 -35.13
N GLN A 4 33.27 6.47 -34.65
CA GLN A 4 31.94 6.98 -34.31
C GLN A 4 32.12 8.12 -33.32
N SER A 5 31.46 9.26 -33.57
CA SER A 5 31.52 10.39 -32.65
C SER A 5 30.98 9.93 -31.29
N LEU A 6 31.64 10.33 -30.20
CA LEU A 6 31.23 9.95 -28.83
C LEU A 6 29.73 10.19 -28.60
N VAL A 7 29.19 11.27 -29.17
CA VAL A 7 27.76 11.62 -29.15
C VAL A 7 26.87 10.53 -29.77
N ALA A 8 27.24 9.96 -30.92
CA ALA A 8 26.46 8.90 -31.56
C ALA A 8 26.48 7.60 -30.76
N GLN A 9 27.59 7.32 -30.05
CA GLN A 9 27.70 6.16 -29.18
C GLN A 9 26.84 6.32 -27.91
N TYR A 10 26.87 7.50 -27.27
CA TYR A 10 26.00 7.81 -26.13
C TYR A 10 24.52 7.75 -26.51
N TYR A 11 24.14 8.31 -27.66
CA TYR A 11 22.77 8.26 -28.16
C TYR A 11 22.30 6.81 -28.37
N LYS A 12 23.13 5.97 -29.00
CA LYS A 12 22.81 4.56 -29.20
C LYS A 12 22.68 3.79 -27.88
N SER A 13 23.57 4.02 -26.93
CA SER A 13 23.47 3.42 -25.58
C SER A 13 22.21 3.86 -24.84
N PHE A 14 21.84 5.14 -24.96
CA PHE A 14 20.64 5.67 -24.33
C PHE A 14 19.36 5.02 -24.91
N ILE A 15 19.28 4.90 -26.24
CA ILE A 15 18.16 4.22 -26.90
C ILE A 15 18.10 2.74 -26.52
N GLN A 16 19.24 2.04 -26.46
CA GLN A 16 19.27 0.63 -26.02
C GLN A 16 18.86 0.46 -24.56
N LEU A 17 19.19 1.42 -23.69
CA LEU A 17 18.79 1.40 -22.29
C LEU A 17 17.29 1.66 -22.12
N LEU A 18 16.73 2.61 -22.88
CA LEU A 18 15.29 2.82 -22.91
C LEU A 18 14.54 1.61 -23.46
N ASP A 19 15.03 1.02 -24.54
CA ASP A 19 14.43 -0.17 -25.14
C ASP A 19 14.48 -1.34 -24.14
N SER A 20 15.64 -1.59 -23.50
CA SER A 20 15.75 -2.59 -22.43
C SER A 20 14.84 -2.31 -21.22
N PHE A 21 14.62 -1.05 -20.85
CA PHE A 21 13.79 -0.69 -19.70
C PHE A 21 12.29 -0.98 -19.95
N PHE A 22 11.80 -0.68 -21.15
CA PHE A 22 10.39 -0.88 -21.53
C PHE A 22 10.10 -2.29 -22.05
N ASN A 23 11.10 -2.97 -22.61
CA ASN A 23 10.97 -4.29 -23.21
C ASN A 23 11.26 -5.42 -22.21
N ASP A 24 11.79 -5.11 -21.03
CA ASP A 24 11.72 -6.01 -19.87
C ASP A 24 10.32 -5.94 -19.23
N ASP A 25 9.94 -7.02 -18.53
CA ASP A 25 8.73 -7.12 -17.71
C ASP A 25 8.66 -6.05 -16.58
N THR A 26 9.61 -5.11 -16.52
CA THR A 26 9.71 -4.02 -15.53
C THR A 26 8.42 -3.23 -15.39
N THR A 27 7.77 -2.88 -16.51
CA THR A 27 6.49 -2.14 -16.47
C THR A 27 5.37 -2.98 -15.86
N TYR A 28 5.33 -4.28 -16.18
CA TYR A 28 4.38 -5.22 -15.59
C TYR A 28 4.61 -5.39 -14.09
N TYR A 29 5.86 -5.49 -13.65
CA TYR A 29 6.22 -5.56 -12.24
C TYR A 29 5.93 -4.26 -11.48
N ALA A 30 6.23 -3.10 -12.06
CA ALA A 30 5.95 -1.80 -11.48
C ALA A 30 4.43 -1.57 -11.33
N ALA A 31 3.65 -1.92 -12.35
CA ALA A 31 2.19 -1.89 -12.30
C ALA A 31 1.63 -2.82 -11.22
N SER A 32 2.12 -4.06 -11.18
CA SER A 32 1.74 -5.04 -10.15
C SER A 32 2.06 -4.53 -8.75
N LEU A 33 3.29 -4.03 -8.52
CA LEU A 33 3.70 -3.53 -7.21
C LEU A 33 2.86 -2.32 -6.77
N SER A 34 2.53 -1.41 -7.69
CA SER A 34 1.67 -0.26 -7.42
C SER A 34 0.26 -0.70 -7.03
N PHE A 35 -0.31 -1.66 -7.78
CA PHE A 35 -1.60 -2.26 -7.46
C PHE A 35 -1.59 -2.93 -6.08
N PHE A 36 -0.57 -3.76 -5.79
CA PHE A 36 -0.44 -4.41 -4.49
C PHE A 36 -0.22 -3.43 -3.34
N THR A 37 0.48 -2.32 -3.57
CA THR A 37 0.65 -1.26 -2.57
C THR A 37 -0.70 -0.61 -2.24
N ILE A 38 -1.47 -0.21 -3.26
CA ILE A 38 -2.82 0.35 -3.08
C ILE A 38 -3.73 -0.64 -2.37
N PHE A 39 -3.70 -1.92 -2.78
CA PHE A 39 -4.55 -2.95 -2.19
C PHE A 39 -4.15 -3.27 -0.74
N SER A 40 -2.85 -3.24 -0.40
CA SER A 40 -2.34 -3.49 0.95
C SER A 40 -2.62 -2.36 1.94
N ILE A 41 -2.81 -1.13 1.46
CA ILE A 41 -3.23 0.00 2.32
C ILE A 41 -4.60 -0.26 2.95
N LEU A 42 -5.51 -0.91 2.22
CA LEU A 42 -6.88 -1.15 2.66
C LEU A 42 -6.98 -1.95 3.99
N PRO A 43 -6.40 -3.16 4.13
CA PRO A 43 -6.42 -3.92 5.38
C PRO A 43 -5.63 -3.23 6.50
N ILE A 44 -4.59 -2.44 6.18
CA ILE A 44 -3.83 -1.66 7.18
C ILE A 44 -4.72 -0.58 7.80
N ILE A 45 -5.38 0.22 6.97
CA ILE A 45 -6.29 1.27 7.43
C ILE A 45 -7.45 0.65 8.21
N ALA A 46 -8.03 -0.46 7.72
CA ALA A 46 -9.10 -1.18 8.41
C ALA A 46 -8.67 -1.65 9.81
N LEU A 47 -7.48 -2.24 9.95
CA LEU A 47 -6.94 -2.69 11.24
C LEU A 47 -6.68 -1.51 12.19
N LEU A 48 -6.08 -0.42 11.69
CA LEU A 48 -5.85 0.79 12.47
C LEU A 48 -7.16 1.37 13.00
N ILE A 49 -8.16 1.50 12.13
CA ILE A 49 -9.48 1.98 12.51
C ILE A 49 -10.13 1.06 13.54
N ALA A 50 -10.06 -0.27 13.34
CA ALA A 50 -10.62 -1.23 14.28
C ALA A 50 -10.00 -1.06 15.67
N ILE A 51 -8.68 -0.94 15.77
CA ILE A 51 -7.97 -0.71 17.03
C ILE A 51 -8.42 0.62 17.66
N ILE A 52 -8.37 1.71 16.89
CA ILE A 52 -8.71 3.04 17.38
C ILE A 52 -10.18 3.12 17.84
N SER A 53 -11.11 2.42 17.17
CA SER A 53 -12.53 2.38 17.52
C SER A 53 -12.82 1.71 18.87
N THR A 54 -11.90 0.87 19.36
CA THR A 54 -12.02 0.26 20.70
C THR A 54 -11.59 1.20 21.82
N MET A 55 -10.94 2.31 21.51
CA MET A 55 -10.52 3.31 22.50
C MET A 55 -11.70 4.24 22.82
N GLU A 56 -12.17 4.26 24.07
CA GLU A 56 -13.28 5.11 24.50
C GLU A 56 -13.05 6.60 24.20
N VAL A 57 -11.80 7.06 24.37
CA VAL A 57 -11.39 8.44 24.09
C VAL A 57 -11.68 8.83 22.64
N PHE A 58 -11.50 7.91 21.68
CA PHE A 58 -11.67 8.22 20.27
C PHE A 58 -13.11 8.55 19.90
N GLN A 59 -14.10 7.98 20.59
CA GLN A 59 -15.52 8.25 20.33
C GLN A 59 -15.86 9.73 20.51
N SER A 60 -15.24 10.41 21.49
CA SER A 60 -15.44 11.85 21.73
C SER A 60 -14.74 12.75 20.71
N TYR A 61 -13.68 12.27 20.05
CA TYR A 61 -12.92 13.04 19.04
C TYR A 61 -13.25 12.65 17.60
N LEU A 62 -14.14 11.68 17.38
CA LEU A 62 -14.44 11.11 16.08
C LEU A 62 -15.01 12.16 15.12
N ASP A 63 -15.95 12.99 15.57
CA ASP A 63 -16.54 14.05 14.74
C ASP A 63 -15.52 15.13 14.36
N ILE A 64 -14.60 15.46 15.29
CA ILE A 64 -13.49 16.39 15.04
C ILE A 64 -12.50 15.78 14.05
N PHE A 65 -12.17 14.49 14.21
CA PHE A 65 -11.26 13.79 13.30
C PHE A 65 -11.83 13.74 11.89
N ILE A 66 -13.11 13.38 11.76
CA ILE A 66 -13.82 13.39 10.48
C ILE A 66 -13.76 14.79 9.87
N SER A 67 -14.21 15.84 10.56
CA SER A 67 -14.22 17.19 9.97
C SER A 67 -12.83 17.60 9.44
N ASN A 68 -11.76 17.35 10.21
CA ASN A 68 -10.39 17.68 9.80
C ASN A 68 -9.85 16.84 8.62
N ILE A 69 -10.10 15.53 8.61
CA ILE A 69 -9.64 14.67 7.48
C ILE A 69 -10.38 15.02 6.18
N PHE A 70 -11.65 15.45 6.30
CA PHE A 70 -12.45 15.90 5.17
C PHE A 70 -11.94 17.22 4.59
N ASP A 71 -11.57 18.17 5.45
CA ASP A 71 -10.98 19.45 5.03
C ASP A 71 -9.67 19.26 4.25
N ILE A 72 -8.92 18.18 4.55
CA ILE A 72 -7.63 17.87 3.89
C ILE A 72 -7.81 17.04 2.60
N LEU A 73 -8.69 16.04 2.60
CA LEU A 73 -8.77 15.07 1.49
C LEU A 73 -9.67 15.53 0.33
N ASN A 74 -10.79 16.19 0.62
CA ASN A 74 -11.72 16.61 -0.42
C ASN A 74 -12.66 17.73 0.07
N PRO A 75 -12.37 19.01 -0.25
CA PRO A 75 -13.24 20.13 0.12
C PRO A 75 -14.61 20.11 -0.57
N THR A 76 -14.85 19.22 -1.54
CA THR A 76 -16.11 19.12 -2.30
C THR A 76 -17.18 18.24 -1.64
N HIS A 77 -17.07 17.93 -0.34
CA HIS A 77 -18.10 17.24 0.45
C HIS A 77 -18.69 15.98 -0.21
N SER A 78 -17.88 14.94 -0.44
CA SER A 78 -18.46 13.63 -0.80
C SER A 78 -19.13 13.01 0.43
N GLN A 79 -20.41 13.33 0.63
CA GLN A 79 -21.24 12.78 1.70
C GLN A 79 -21.18 11.24 1.73
N VAL A 80 -20.99 10.61 0.57
CA VAL A 80 -20.84 9.16 0.41
C VAL A 80 -19.64 8.63 1.19
N PHE A 81 -18.48 9.28 1.11
CA PHE A 81 -17.29 8.86 1.86
C PHE A 81 -17.51 9.06 3.37
N VAL A 82 -18.15 10.16 3.79
CA VAL A 82 -18.47 10.42 5.22
C VAL A 82 -19.32 9.30 5.77
N THR A 83 -20.42 8.97 5.08
CA THR A 83 -21.35 7.94 5.50
C THR A 83 -20.67 6.57 5.53
N ALA A 84 -19.94 6.20 4.48
CA ALA A 84 -19.21 4.93 4.43
C ALA A 84 -18.17 4.80 5.55
N PHE A 85 -17.45 5.89 5.86
CA PHE A 85 -16.47 5.90 6.93
C PHE A 85 -17.14 5.80 8.32
N LYS A 86 -18.20 6.59 8.56
CA LYS A 86 -18.98 6.51 9.81
C LYS A 86 -19.59 5.12 10.01
N ASP A 87 -20.13 4.51 8.94
CA ASP A 87 -20.67 3.16 8.96
C ASP A 87 -19.59 2.11 9.25
N PHE A 88 -18.39 2.28 8.69
CA PHE A 88 -17.27 1.41 8.99
C PHE A 88 -16.89 1.47 10.47
N ILE A 89 -16.77 2.66 11.07
CA ILE A 89 -16.45 2.82 12.51
C ILE A 89 -17.55 2.20 13.38
N SER A 90 -18.81 2.53 13.08
CA SER A 90 -19.99 2.00 13.77
C SER A 90 -20.00 0.47 13.76
N ASN A 91 -19.70 -0.15 12.62
CA ASN A 91 -19.64 -1.61 12.51
C ASN A 91 -18.33 -2.22 13.04
N SER A 92 -17.25 -1.45 13.12
CA SER A 92 -15.96 -1.91 13.68
C SER A 92 -16.08 -2.32 15.14
N THR A 93 -16.90 -1.60 15.92
CA THR A 93 -17.19 -1.97 17.32
C THR A 93 -17.90 -3.34 17.43
N LYS A 94 -18.67 -3.73 16.40
CA LYS A 94 -19.39 -5.02 16.33
C LYS A 94 -18.49 -6.19 15.92
N LEU A 95 -17.32 -5.95 15.33
CA LEU A 95 -16.37 -7.00 14.97
C LEU A 95 -15.88 -7.77 16.20
N GLY A 96 -15.85 -7.11 17.37
CA GLY A 96 -15.37 -7.70 18.62
C GLY A 96 -13.94 -8.22 18.53
N TYR A 97 -13.52 -9.00 19.52
CA TYR A 97 -12.17 -9.58 19.56
C TYR A 97 -11.90 -10.56 18.39
N ILE A 98 -12.92 -11.31 17.96
CA ILE A 98 -12.79 -12.28 16.86
C ILE A 98 -12.48 -11.56 15.54
N GLY A 99 -13.19 -10.46 15.26
CA GLY A 99 -12.95 -9.67 14.04
C GLY A 99 -11.58 -9.01 14.03
N ILE A 100 -11.07 -8.55 15.17
CA ILE A 100 -9.70 -8.01 15.28
C ILE A 100 -8.66 -9.09 14.97
N VAL A 101 -8.81 -10.30 15.53
CA VAL A 101 -7.91 -11.43 15.24
C VAL A 101 -7.95 -11.79 13.76
N TYR A 102 -9.13 -11.82 13.15
CA TYR A 102 -9.27 -12.07 11.72
C TYR A 102 -8.61 -10.97 10.87
N MET A 103 -8.83 -9.70 11.19
CA MET A 103 -8.18 -8.58 10.50
C MET A 103 -6.66 -8.61 10.64
N PHE A 104 -6.15 -9.00 11.81
CA PHE A 104 -4.72 -9.19 12.03
C PHE A 104 -4.15 -10.32 11.15
N PHE A 105 -4.88 -11.42 11.03
CA PHE A 105 -4.52 -12.51 10.11
C PHE A 105 -4.50 -12.05 8.65
N VAL A 106 -5.52 -11.32 8.20
CA VAL A 106 -5.58 -10.74 6.84
C VAL A 106 -4.41 -9.79 6.62
N PHE A 107 -4.11 -8.92 7.57
CA PHE A 107 -2.96 -8.01 7.51
C PHE A 107 -1.64 -8.78 7.31
N ILE A 108 -1.40 -9.86 8.07
CA ILE A 108 -0.21 -10.71 7.89
C ILE A 108 -0.18 -11.32 6.49
N MET A 109 -1.32 -11.80 5.98
CA MET A 109 -1.41 -12.41 4.65
C MET A 109 -1.05 -11.41 3.55
N PHE A 110 -1.56 -10.17 3.64
CA PHE A 110 -1.21 -9.09 2.72
C PHE A 110 0.26 -8.72 2.78
N PHE A 111 0.84 -8.61 3.97
CA PHE A 111 2.25 -8.27 4.14
C PHE A 111 3.17 -9.34 3.52
N LYS A 112 2.79 -10.62 3.65
CA LYS A 112 3.48 -11.75 3.00
C LYS A 112 3.45 -11.67 1.47
N ASP A 113 2.34 -11.23 0.89
CA ASP A 113 2.21 -11.08 -0.56
C ASP A 113 3.02 -9.88 -1.07
N TYR A 114 3.01 -8.76 -0.34
CA TYR A 114 3.89 -7.61 -0.59
C TYR A 114 5.38 -8.01 -0.60
N GLU A 115 5.83 -8.74 0.42
CA GLU A 115 7.21 -9.23 0.51
C GLU A 115 7.57 -10.15 -0.67
N TYR A 116 6.64 -11.04 -1.06
CA TYR A 116 6.83 -11.92 -2.21
C TYR A 116 7.09 -11.13 -3.49
N ILE A 117 6.34 -10.06 -3.74
CA ILE A 117 6.48 -9.24 -4.94
C ILE A 117 7.79 -8.46 -4.91
N ILE A 118 8.13 -7.83 -3.78
CA ILE A 118 9.41 -7.11 -3.63
C ILE A 118 10.59 -8.05 -3.87
N ASN A 119 10.57 -9.23 -3.26
CA ASN A 119 11.64 -10.21 -3.42
C ASN A 119 11.71 -10.71 -4.86
N LYS A 120 10.58 -10.88 -5.54
CA LYS A 120 10.52 -11.25 -6.96
C LYS A 120 11.14 -10.17 -7.84
N ILE A 121 10.88 -8.90 -7.57
CA ILE A 121 11.45 -7.74 -8.30
C ILE A 121 12.97 -7.66 -8.10
N HIS A 122 13.43 -7.76 -6.85
CA HIS A 122 14.84 -7.63 -6.52
C HIS A 122 15.64 -8.92 -6.68
N LYS A 123 15.01 -10.00 -7.16
CA LYS A 123 15.59 -11.37 -7.24
C LYS A 123 16.23 -11.79 -5.90
N ALA A 124 15.64 -11.38 -4.79
CA ALA A 124 16.13 -11.61 -3.45
C ALA A 124 15.57 -12.92 -2.86
N LYS A 125 16.30 -13.52 -1.92
CA LYS A 125 15.82 -14.71 -1.21
C LYS A 125 14.68 -14.33 -0.28
N ARG A 126 13.56 -15.05 -0.40
CA ARG A 126 12.39 -14.91 0.47
C ARG A 126 12.75 -15.19 1.92
N ARG A 127 12.33 -14.32 2.84
CA ARG A 127 12.53 -14.51 4.27
C ARG A 127 11.28 -15.12 4.90
N PRO A 128 11.40 -15.86 6.00
CA PRO A 128 10.23 -16.33 6.72
C PRO A 128 9.56 -15.18 7.48
N ILE A 129 8.23 -15.18 7.51
CA ILE A 129 7.36 -14.09 8.01
C ILE A 129 7.76 -13.61 9.42
N TYR A 130 8.13 -14.52 10.32
CA TYR A 130 8.53 -14.16 11.69
C TYR A 130 9.80 -13.29 11.75
N LYS A 131 10.73 -13.41 10.78
CA LYS A 131 11.91 -12.54 10.70
C LYS A 131 11.58 -11.14 10.17
N LEU A 132 10.44 -11.00 9.51
CA LEU A 132 9.98 -9.76 8.91
C LEU A 132 9.43 -8.78 9.95
N PHE A 133 8.80 -9.31 11.02
CA PHE A 133 8.24 -8.51 12.11
C PHE A 133 9.20 -8.28 13.28
N LEU A 134 10.23 -9.13 13.44
CA LEU A 134 11.18 -9.06 14.57
C LEU A 134 12.51 -8.39 14.22
N PHE A 135 12.85 -8.26 12.93
CA PHE A 135 14.13 -7.69 12.49
C PHE A 135 13.94 -6.71 11.33
N TYR A 136 13.47 -5.53 11.69
CA TYR A 136 13.83 -4.23 11.12
C TYR A 136 13.80 -3.19 12.25
#